data_AF-A0A556PTL7-F1
#
_entry.id   AF-A0A556PTL7-F1
#
_cell.length_a   1.000
_cell.length_b   1.000
_cell.length_c   1.000
_cell.angle_alpha   90.00
_cell.angle_beta   90.00
_cell.angle_gamma   90.00
#
_symmetry.space_group_name_H-M   'P 1'
#
loop_
_entity.id
_entity.type
_entity.pdbx_description
1 polymer ?
#
loop_
_entity_poly.entity_id
_entity_poly.type
_entity_poly.pdbx_seq_one_letter_code
_entity_poly.pdbx_strand_id
1 'polypeptide(L)'
;MKKDKNKIIIDEITSWKQNQLLPEKYCNFLLALYTYGEGVEEDSKSNASMKRQLFIGLDLVFLFLLLPAYIVIASHLSDQILAQFIVFSTFIFILGIHWYFFNKIQSIFTHVVIVLFFITMLVGSTLIVHEWLGSGFWLNLLIVIQGLIWIAFGWVNKVYYLVISGFIGILLFFALIVI
;
A
#
# COMPACT_ATOMS: atom_id res chain seq x y z
N MET A 1 -32.93 -42.10 -4.56
CA MET A 1 -34.21 -41.49 -4.14
C MET A 1 -34.08 -40.23 -3.30
N LYS A 2 -33.39 -40.17 -2.14
CA LYS A 2 -33.25 -38.88 -1.40
C LYS A 2 -32.27 -37.88 -2.04
N LYS A 3 -31.17 -38.35 -2.65
CA LYS A 3 -30.16 -37.49 -3.29
C LYS A 3 -30.71 -36.74 -4.51
N ASP A 4 -31.68 -37.31 -5.22
CA ASP A 4 -32.24 -36.72 -6.45
C ASP A 4 -33.13 -35.52 -6.16
N LYS A 5 -33.89 -35.56 -5.04
CA LYS A 5 -34.71 -34.44 -4.59
C LYS A 5 -33.88 -33.25 -4.11
N ASN A 6 -32.76 -33.52 -3.44
CA ASN A 6 -31.87 -32.47 -2.97
C ASN A 6 -31.24 -31.69 -4.13
N LYS A 7 -30.88 -32.35 -5.23
CA LYS A 7 -30.36 -31.68 -6.44
C LYS A 7 -31.38 -30.70 -7.04
N ILE A 8 -32.64 -31.13 -7.17
CA ILE A 8 -33.72 -30.28 -7.69
C ILE A 8 -33.90 -29.02 -6.83
N ILE A 9 -33.86 -29.17 -5.50
CA ILE A 9 -33.99 -28.05 -4.56
C ILE A 9 -32.81 -27.07 -4.71
N ILE A 10 -31.59 -27.59 -4.89
CA ILE A 10 -30.39 -26.76 -5.11
C ILE A 10 -30.50 -25.96 -6.43
N ASP A 11 -31.01 -26.57 -7.50
CA ASP A 11 -31.20 -25.91 -8.80
C ASP A 11 -32.27 -24.79 -8.74
N GLU A 12 -33.36 -25.00 -7.97
CA GLU A 12 -34.39 -23.99 -7.74
C GLU A 12 -33.86 -22.79 -6.92
N ILE A 13 -33.14 -23.05 -5.82
CA ILE A 13 -32.56 -21.98 -5.00
C ILE A 13 -31.53 -21.17 -5.79
N THR A 14 -30.77 -21.83 -6.68
CA THR A 14 -29.80 -21.17 -7.57
C THR A 14 -30.52 -20.26 -8.57
N SER A 15 -31.65 -20.71 -9.12
CA SER A 15 -32.51 -19.91 -10.00
C SER A 15 -33.13 -18.71 -9.27
N TRP A 16 -33.50 -18.84 -8.00
CA TRP A 16 -33.98 -17.72 -7.18
C TRP A 16 -32.89 -16.69 -6.88
N LYS A 17 -31.65 -17.15 -6.66
CA LYS A 17 -30.47 -16.28 -6.46
C LYS A 17 -30.14 -15.47 -7.71
N GLN A 18 -30.17 -16.10 -8.89
CA GLN A 18 -29.92 -15.41 -10.17
C GLN A 18 -31.00 -14.37 -10.50
N ASN A 19 -32.27 -14.68 -10.22
CA ASN A 19 -33.41 -13.79 -10.49
C ASN A 19 -33.70 -12.79 -9.36
N GLN A 20 -32.86 -12.73 -8.31
CA GLN A 20 -33.02 -11.85 -7.14
C GLN A 20 -34.40 -11.95 -6.45
N LEU A 21 -35.05 -13.11 -6.54
CA LEU A 21 -36.36 -13.35 -5.91
C LEU A 21 -36.26 -13.40 -4.38
N LEU A 22 -35.06 -13.69 -3.87
CA LEU A 22 -34.73 -13.72 -2.45
C LEU A 22 -33.40 -12.99 -2.20
N PRO A 23 -33.25 -12.31 -1.05
CA PRO A 23 -31.97 -11.70 -0.68
C PRO A 23 -30.85 -12.75 -0.58
N GLU A 24 -29.67 -12.40 -1.07
CA GLU A 24 -28.52 -13.31 -1.27
C GLU A 24 -28.14 -14.09 0.00
N LYS A 25 -28.29 -13.46 1.17
CA LYS A 25 -28.02 -14.06 2.49
C LYS A 25 -28.89 -15.31 2.76
N TYR A 26 -30.14 -15.31 2.32
CA TYR A 26 -31.07 -16.43 2.53
C TYR A 26 -30.82 -17.57 1.55
N CYS A 27 -30.55 -17.26 0.27
CA CYS A 27 -30.15 -18.26 -0.71
C CYS A 27 -28.87 -18.99 -0.28
N ASN A 28 -27.87 -18.25 0.22
CA ASN A 28 -26.62 -18.85 0.68
C ASN A 28 -26.83 -19.74 1.92
N PHE A 29 -27.73 -19.37 2.83
CA PHE A 29 -28.10 -20.20 3.99
C PHE A 29 -28.78 -21.51 3.56
N LEU A 30 -29.75 -21.44 2.64
CA LEU A 30 -30.47 -22.62 2.15
C LEU A 30 -29.55 -23.54 1.35
N LEU A 31 -28.69 -22.99 0.49
CA LEU A 31 -27.69 -23.78 -0.25
C LEU A 31 -26.76 -24.52 0.71
N ALA A 32 -26.19 -23.84 1.72
CA ALA A 32 -25.33 -24.47 2.72
C ALA A 32 -26.05 -25.59 3.50
N LEU A 33 -27.35 -25.43 3.76
CA LEU A 33 -28.17 -26.42 4.45
C LEU A 33 -28.41 -27.67 3.59
N TYR A 34 -28.75 -27.49 2.31
CA TYR A 34 -29.07 -28.59 1.39
C TYR A 34 -27.84 -29.27 0.79
N THR A 35 -26.69 -28.59 0.79
CA THR A 35 -25.40 -29.18 0.42
C THR A 35 -24.60 -29.70 1.61
N TYR A 36 -25.19 -29.74 2.81
CA TYR A 36 -24.54 -30.25 4.04
C TYR A 36 -23.19 -29.60 4.35
N GLY A 37 -22.98 -28.34 3.92
CA GLY A 37 -21.70 -27.65 4.08
C GLY A 37 -20.65 -27.98 3.02
N GLU A 38 -20.90 -28.92 2.09
CA GLU A 38 -20.17 -29.01 0.84
C GLU A 38 -20.67 -27.86 -0.04
N GLY A 39 -20.13 -26.66 0.13
CA GLY A 39 -20.58 -25.49 -0.65
C GLY A 39 -20.72 -25.82 -2.14
N VAL A 40 -21.77 -25.32 -2.79
CA VAL A 40 -21.86 -25.36 -4.25
C VAL A 40 -20.57 -24.73 -4.77
N GLU A 41 -19.76 -25.51 -5.50
CA GLU A 41 -18.54 -25.02 -6.11
C GLU A 41 -18.92 -23.89 -7.08
N GLU A 42 -18.86 -22.64 -6.61
CA GLU A 42 -18.93 -21.44 -7.44
C GLU A 42 -17.61 -21.36 -8.23
N ASP A 43 -17.47 -22.24 -9.22
CA ASP A 43 -16.26 -22.49 -10.02
C ASP A 43 -15.84 -21.32 -10.93
N SER A 44 -16.55 -20.19 -10.90
CA SER A 44 -16.32 -19.07 -11.84
C SER A 44 -15.80 -17.77 -11.22
N LYS A 45 -15.80 -17.61 -9.88
CA LYS A 45 -15.27 -16.39 -9.21
C LYS A 45 -13.89 -16.57 -8.54
N SER A 46 -13.48 -17.81 -8.31
CA SER A 46 -12.21 -18.16 -7.64
C SER A 46 -10.97 -17.63 -8.38
N ASN A 47 -10.87 -17.88 -9.68
CA ASN A 47 -9.67 -17.57 -10.47
C ASN A 47 -9.39 -16.06 -10.63
N ALA A 48 -10.43 -15.23 -10.74
CA ALA A 48 -10.25 -13.77 -10.83
C ALA A 48 -9.83 -13.15 -9.48
N SER A 49 -10.34 -13.70 -8.37
CA SER A 49 -9.97 -13.26 -7.02
C SER A 49 -8.53 -13.64 -6.66
N MET A 50 -8.10 -14.85 -7.03
CA MET A 50 -6.75 -15.34 -6.77
C MET A 50 -5.71 -14.60 -7.60
N LYS A 51 -5.97 -14.35 -8.90
CA LYS A 51 -5.09 -13.53 -9.73
C LYS A 51 -4.96 -12.12 -9.17
N ARG A 52 -6.07 -11.48 -8.77
CA ARG A 52 -6.04 -10.15 -8.16
C ARG A 52 -5.26 -10.12 -6.84
N GLN A 53 -5.41 -11.14 -5.99
CA GLN A 53 -4.62 -11.27 -4.75
C GLN A 53 -3.13 -11.48 -5.03
N LEU A 54 -2.78 -12.29 -6.03
CA LEU A 54 -1.40 -12.48 -6.50
C LEU A 54 -0.81 -11.18 -7.06
N PHE A 55 -1.56 -10.45 -7.88
CA PHE A 55 -1.11 -9.15 -8.42
C PHE A 55 -0.87 -8.14 -7.29
N ILE A 56 -1.76 -8.06 -6.31
CA ILE A 56 -1.58 -7.18 -5.14
C ILE A 56 -0.36 -7.61 -4.30
N GLY A 57 -0.19 -8.93 -4.09
CA GLY A 57 0.96 -9.46 -3.37
C GLY A 57 2.29 -9.16 -4.08
N LEU A 58 2.32 -9.32 -5.41
CA LEU A 58 3.49 -8.99 -6.23
C LEU A 58 3.79 -7.49 -6.22
N ASP A 59 2.75 -6.65 -6.29
CA ASP A 59 2.88 -5.19 -6.22
C ASP A 59 3.47 -4.74 -4.87
N LEU A 60 3.06 -5.38 -3.77
CA LEU A 60 3.63 -5.12 -2.45
C LEU A 60 5.10 -5.52 -2.33
N VAL A 61 5.47 -6.68 -2.88
CA VAL A 61 6.87 -7.12 -2.92
C VAL A 61 7.70 -6.14 -3.74
N PHE A 62 7.18 -5.69 -4.88
CA PHE A 62 7.82 -4.69 -5.72
C PHE A 62 7.98 -3.35 -4.98
N LEU A 63 6.94 -2.87 -4.31
CA LEU A 63 6.96 -1.65 -3.52
C LEU A 63 7.98 -1.72 -2.37
N PHE A 64 8.08 -2.87 -1.71
CA PHE A 64 9.05 -3.09 -0.63
C PHE A 64 10.50 -3.12 -1.16
N LEU A 65 10.71 -3.70 -2.35
CA LEU A 65 12.02 -3.75 -3.00
C LEU A 65 12.44 -2.39 -3.60
N LEU A 66 11.50 -1.48 -3.80
CA LEU A 66 11.73 -0.15 -4.35
C LEU A 66 12.71 0.67 -3.50
N LEU A 67 12.56 0.65 -2.17
CA LEU A 67 13.42 1.41 -1.26
C LEU A 67 14.90 0.98 -1.29
N PRO A 68 15.26 -0.31 -1.11
CA PRO A 68 16.64 -0.74 -1.22
C PRO A 68 17.20 -0.56 -2.64
N ALA A 69 16.38 -0.75 -3.67
CA ALA A 69 16.80 -0.49 -5.05
C ALA A 69 17.18 0.98 -5.25
N TYR A 70 16.37 1.92 -4.72
CA TYR A 70 16.68 3.35 -4.77
C TYR A 70 18.03 3.65 -4.13
N ILE A 71 18.28 3.13 -2.92
CA ILE A 71 19.53 3.38 -2.18
C ILE A 71 20.75 2.87 -2.96
N VAL A 72 20.67 1.65 -3.49
CA VAL A 72 21.78 1.02 -4.24
C VAL A 72 22.07 1.78 -5.54
N ILE A 73 21.03 2.23 -6.24
CA ILE A 73 21.18 3.01 -7.48
C ILE A 73 21.75 4.39 -7.15
N ALA A 74 21.22 5.07 -6.13
CA ALA A 74 21.67 6.39 -5.70
C ALA A 74 23.14 6.36 -5.25
N SER A 75 23.56 5.30 -4.54
CA SER A 75 24.95 5.15 -4.10
C SER A 75 25.93 4.87 -5.24
N HIS A 76 25.51 4.18 -6.30
CA HIS A 76 26.37 3.97 -7.48
C HIS A 76 26.51 5.22 -8.35
N LEU A 77 25.51 6.10 -8.31
CA LEU A 77 25.44 7.32 -9.12
C LEU A 77 25.90 8.57 -8.36
N SER A 78 26.61 8.42 -7.23
CA SER A 78 27.07 9.52 -6.38
C SER A 78 27.82 10.63 -7.13
N ASP A 79 28.58 10.26 -8.15
CA ASP A 79 29.43 11.22 -8.86
C ASP A 79 28.64 12.04 -9.91
N GLN A 80 27.38 11.68 -10.17
CA GLN A 80 26.53 12.28 -11.19
C GLN A 80 25.22 12.83 -10.61
N ILE A 81 25.29 14.06 -10.11
CA ILE A 81 24.16 14.80 -9.51
C ILE A 81 22.91 14.81 -10.42
N LEU A 82 23.07 15.06 -11.74
CA LEU A 82 21.95 15.05 -12.69
C LEU A 82 21.25 13.69 -12.72
N ALA A 83 22.02 12.59 -12.65
CA ALA A 83 21.47 11.25 -12.68
C ALA A 83 20.71 10.93 -11.38
N GLN A 84 21.19 11.40 -10.23
CA GLN A 84 20.46 11.27 -8.96
C GLN A 84 19.12 12.00 -8.96
N PHE A 85 19.05 13.22 -9.50
CA PHE A 85 17.78 13.94 -9.63
C PHE A 85 16.79 13.21 -10.53
N ILE A 86 17.26 12.62 -11.64
CA ILE A 86 16.43 11.82 -12.54
C ILE A 86 15.89 10.59 -11.79
N VAL A 87 16.76 9.86 -11.08
CA VAL A 87 16.35 8.68 -10.29
C VAL A 87 15.36 9.08 -9.18
N PHE A 88 15.62 10.15 -8.44
CA PHE A 88 14.69 10.62 -7.41
C PHE A 88 13.31 10.96 -7.98
N SER A 89 13.29 11.67 -9.11
CA SER A 89 12.05 12.05 -9.80
C SER A 89 11.26 10.84 -10.30
N THR A 90 11.93 9.84 -10.90
CA THR A 90 11.24 8.64 -11.39
C THR A 90 10.62 7.83 -10.25
N PHE A 91 11.31 7.68 -9.12
CA PHE A 91 10.80 6.95 -7.96
C PHE A 91 9.60 7.67 -7.31
N ILE A 92 9.67 9.00 -7.16
CA ILE A 92 8.53 9.79 -6.69
C ILE A 92 7.33 9.66 -7.63
N PHE A 93 7.56 9.69 -8.94
CA PHE A 93 6.49 9.57 -9.92
C PHE A 93 5.80 8.21 -9.86
N ILE A 94 6.57 7.12 -9.74
CA ILE A 94 6.04 5.77 -9.54
C ILE A 94 5.17 5.73 -8.28
N LEU A 95 5.70 6.16 -7.13
CA LEU A 95 4.97 6.16 -5.87
C LEU A 95 3.68 7.00 -5.93
N GLY A 96 3.70 8.12 -6.66
CA GLY A 96 2.51 8.95 -6.90
C GLY A 96 1.42 8.22 -7.71
N ILE A 97 1.82 7.46 -8.74
CA ILE A 97 0.88 6.63 -9.52
C ILE A 97 0.26 5.54 -8.64
N HIS A 98 1.08 4.83 -7.85
CA HIS A 98 0.56 3.81 -6.93
C HIS A 98 -0.38 4.43 -5.89
N TRP A 99 -0.06 5.62 -5.35
CA TRP A 99 -0.93 6.31 -4.41
C TRP A 99 -2.29 6.64 -5.03
N TYR A 100 -2.32 7.17 -6.26
CA TYR A 100 -3.57 7.46 -6.97
C TYR A 100 -4.41 6.18 -7.19
N PHE A 101 -3.77 5.07 -7.57
CA PHE A 101 -4.46 3.81 -7.82
C PHE A 101 -5.03 3.18 -6.54
N PHE A 102 -4.25 3.13 -5.45
CA PHE A 102 -4.68 2.53 -4.19
C PHE A 102 -5.68 3.38 -3.42
N ASN A 103 -5.59 4.71 -3.52
CA ASN A 103 -6.55 5.61 -2.89
C ASN A 103 -7.97 5.41 -3.46
N LYS A 104 -8.08 5.12 -4.77
CA LYS A 104 -9.38 4.80 -5.41
C LYS A 104 -10.00 3.50 -4.87
N ILE A 105 -9.17 2.56 -4.44
CA ILE A 105 -9.60 1.24 -3.97
C ILE A 105 -9.82 1.24 -2.44
N GLN A 106 -9.54 2.35 -1.74
CA GLN A 106 -9.66 2.49 -0.28
C GLN A 106 -8.99 1.33 0.48
N SER A 107 -7.86 0.86 -0.06
CA SER A 107 -7.17 -0.28 0.52
C SER A 107 -6.24 0.14 1.65
N ILE A 108 -6.02 -0.77 2.60
CA ILE A 108 -5.02 -0.64 3.68
C ILE A 108 -3.62 -0.29 3.11
N PHE A 109 -3.35 -0.67 1.86
CA PHE A 109 -2.09 -0.42 1.15
C PHE A 109 -1.83 1.06 0.85
N THR A 110 -2.86 1.92 0.85
CA THR A 110 -2.68 3.37 0.71
C THR A 110 -1.75 3.91 1.81
N HIS A 111 -1.85 3.38 3.03
CA HIS A 111 -0.98 3.78 4.13
C HIS A 111 0.48 3.39 3.90
N VAL A 112 0.72 2.19 3.34
CA VAL A 112 2.06 1.69 3.02
C VAL A 112 2.73 2.57 1.98
N VAL A 113 2.01 2.93 0.91
CA VAL A 113 2.54 3.81 -0.15
C VAL A 113 2.86 5.21 0.39
N ILE A 114 2.00 5.75 1.27
CA ILE A 114 2.27 7.05 1.93
C ILE A 114 3.56 6.99 2.75
N VAL A 115 3.74 5.95 3.57
CA VAL A 115 4.97 5.80 4.38
C VAL A 115 6.21 5.70 3.48
N LEU A 116 6.16 4.88 2.43
CA LEU A 116 7.26 4.74 1.48
C LEU A 116 7.59 6.05 0.76
N PHE A 117 6.57 6.81 0.37
CA PHE A 117 6.74 8.12 -0.26
C PHE A 117 7.55 9.07 0.64
N PHE A 118 7.14 9.21 1.89
CA PHE A 118 7.80 10.10 2.83
C PHE A 118 9.21 9.63 3.20
N ILE A 119 9.42 8.33 3.41
CA ILE A 119 10.77 7.79 3.65
C ILE A 119 11.68 8.02 2.44
N THR A 120 11.20 7.74 1.23
CA THR A 120 11.96 7.96 0.00
C THR A 120 12.30 9.43 -0.19
N MET A 121 11.35 10.33 0.11
CA MET A 121 11.56 11.77 0.06
C MET A 121 12.62 12.23 1.07
N LEU A 122 12.59 11.71 2.30
CA LEU A 122 13.61 12.02 3.31
C LEU A 122 14.99 11.50 2.88
N VAL A 123 15.12 10.20 2.59
CA VAL A 123 16.39 9.59 2.22
C VAL A 123 16.96 10.26 0.98
N GLY A 124 16.15 10.44 -0.07
CA GLY A 124 16.63 11.02 -1.32
C GLY A 124 17.04 12.48 -1.19
N SER A 125 16.28 13.29 -0.46
CA SER A 125 16.68 14.67 -0.21
C SER A 125 17.95 14.77 0.64
N THR A 126 18.14 13.88 1.62
CA THR A 126 19.37 13.85 2.43
C THR A 126 20.60 13.43 1.64
N LEU A 127 20.49 12.45 0.73
CA LEU A 127 21.62 12.01 -0.12
C LEU A 127 22.06 13.14 -1.06
N ILE A 128 21.11 13.78 -1.73
CA ILE A 128 21.40 14.90 -2.65
C ILE A 128 22.06 16.06 -1.89
N VAL A 129 21.49 16.48 -0.75
CA VAL A 129 22.03 17.60 0.03
C VAL A 129 23.39 17.28 0.63
N HIS A 130 23.60 16.04 1.10
CA HIS A 130 24.89 15.61 1.62
C HIS A 130 26.00 15.68 0.56
N GLU A 131 25.73 15.26 -0.67
CA GLU A 131 26.73 15.32 -1.74
C GLU A 131 26.96 16.74 -2.25
N TRP A 132 25.91 17.59 -2.27
CA TRP A 132 26.00 18.93 -2.86
C TRP A 132 26.51 20.00 -1.89
N LEU A 133 26.07 19.97 -0.64
CA LEU A 133 26.39 20.97 0.39
C LEU A 133 27.21 20.42 1.56
N GLY A 134 27.49 19.11 1.59
CA GLY A 134 28.21 18.45 2.68
C GLY A 134 27.37 18.20 3.93
N SER A 135 27.98 17.56 4.92
CA SER A 135 27.40 17.36 6.24
C SER A 135 27.54 18.64 7.08
N GLY A 136 26.44 19.36 7.25
CA GLY A 136 26.45 20.62 7.98
C GLY A 136 25.05 21.14 8.31
N PHE A 137 24.99 22.45 8.58
CA PHE A 137 23.75 23.13 8.98
C PHE A 137 22.59 22.90 8.00
N TRP A 138 22.86 22.85 6.69
CA TRP A 138 21.84 22.67 5.65
C TRP A 138 21.15 21.31 5.70
N LEU A 139 21.90 20.23 5.96
CA LEU A 139 21.35 18.88 6.09
C LEU A 139 20.48 18.80 7.35
N ASN A 140 20.97 19.36 8.45
CA ASN A 140 20.24 19.46 9.72
C ASN A 140 18.92 20.23 9.57
N LEU A 141 18.96 21.38 8.91
CA LEU A 141 17.78 22.18 8.61
C LEU A 141 16.77 21.43 7.74
N LEU A 142 17.25 20.72 6.72
CA LEU A 142 16.41 19.91 5.82
C LEU A 142 15.64 18.83 6.58
N ILE A 143 16.30 18.10 7.48
CA ILE A 143 15.65 17.05 8.29
C ILE A 143 14.52 17.62 9.13
N VAL A 144 14.76 18.76 9.80
CA VAL A 144 13.73 19.43 10.62
C VAL A 144 12.56 19.90 9.76
N ILE A 145 12.84 20.55 8.62
CA ILE A 145 11.80 20.98 7.68
C ILE A 145 10.99 19.79 7.20
N GLN A 146 11.63 18.67 6.85
CA GLN A 146 10.92 17.46 6.43
C GLN A 146 10.05 16.88 7.54
N GLY A 147 10.55 16.81 8.78
CA GLY A 147 9.76 16.37 9.92
C GLY A 147 8.52 17.25 10.15
N LEU A 148 8.64 18.57 9.95
CA LEU A 148 7.51 19.49 10.02
C LEU A 148 6.50 19.27 8.87
N ILE A 149 6.99 19.01 7.65
CA ILE A 149 6.13 18.66 6.50
C ILE A 149 5.35 17.38 6.79
N TRP A 150 5.99 16.37 7.40
CA TRP A 150 5.33 15.13 7.80
C TRP A 150 4.22 15.42 8.81
N ILE A 151 4.50 16.19 9.86
CA ILE A 151 3.50 16.56 10.87
C ILE A 151 2.33 17.32 10.23
N ALA A 152 2.60 18.32 9.39
CA ALA A 152 1.56 19.10 8.72
C ALA A 152 0.69 18.23 7.80
N PHE A 153 1.29 17.40 6.97
CA PHE A 153 0.57 16.52 6.04
C PHE A 153 -0.20 15.42 6.78
N GLY A 154 0.38 14.87 7.84
CA GLY A 154 -0.26 13.89 8.71
C GLY A 154 -1.47 14.46 9.43
N TRP A 155 -1.41 15.72 9.86
CA TRP A 155 -2.55 16.39 10.49
C TRP A 155 -3.69 16.62 9.48
N VAL A 156 -3.38 17.20 8.32
CA VAL A 156 -4.40 17.50 7.28
C VAL A 156 -5.14 16.25 6.84
N ASN A 157 -4.42 15.14 6.64
CA ASN A 157 -4.99 13.88 6.16
C ASN A 157 -5.44 12.93 7.29
N LYS A 158 -5.41 13.36 8.56
CA LYS A 158 -5.74 12.55 9.75
C LYS A 158 -4.94 11.23 9.85
N VAL A 159 -3.70 11.26 9.39
CA VAL A 159 -2.77 10.13 9.39
C VAL A 159 -1.89 10.20 10.64
N TYR A 160 -2.42 9.72 11.78
CA TYR A 160 -1.78 9.88 13.09
C TYR A 160 -0.38 9.25 13.20
N TYR A 161 -0.15 8.10 12.56
CA TYR A 161 1.17 7.44 12.60
C TYR A 161 2.27 8.33 12.00
N LEU A 162 1.92 9.15 11.01
CA LEU A 162 2.88 10.00 10.31
C LEU A 162 3.23 11.24 11.15
N VAL A 163 2.25 11.76 11.89
CA VAL A 163 2.47 12.83 12.89
C VAL A 163 3.35 12.33 14.03
N ILE A 164 3.06 11.15 14.58
CA ILE A 164 3.85 10.55 15.67
C ILE A 164 5.28 10.30 15.20
N SER A 165 5.46 9.73 14.02
CA SER A 165 6.79 9.48 13.43
C SER A 165 7.58 10.77 13.19
N GLY A 166 6.95 11.81 12.64
CA GLY A 166 7.59 13.12 12.45
C GLY A 166 8.02 13.75 13.78
N PHE A 167 7.16 13.67 14.81
CA PHE A 167 7.48 14.18 16.14
C PHE A 167 8.64 13.41 16.79
N ILE A 168 8.59 12.07 16.74
CA ILE A 168 9.69 11.22 17.25
C ILE A 168 10.99 11.51 16.52
N GLY A 169 10.95 11.72 15.21
CA GLY A 169 12.12 12.00 14.39
C GLY A 169 12.78 13.32 14.75
N ILE A 170 11.99 14.38 14.93
CA ILE A 170 12.49 15.68 15.38
C ILE A 170 13.07 15.58 16.79
N LEU A 171 12.36 14.90 17.70
CA LEU A 171 12.81 14.73 19.09
C LEU A 171 14.16 13.99 19.16
N LEU A 172 14.30 12.88 18.42
CA LEU A 172 15.55 12.12 18.34
C LEU A 172 16.68 12.95 17.73
N PHE A 173 16.39 13.75 16.71
CA PHE A 173 17.37 14.63 16.08
C PHE A 173 17.93 15.67 17.07
N PHE A 174 17.07 16.32 17.85
CA PHE A 174 17.52 17.24 18.90
C PHE A 174 18.29 16.51 20.00
N ALA A 175 17.87 15.31 20.41
CA ALA A 175 18.60 14.52 21.39
C ALA A 175 20.02 14.17 20.91
N LEU A 176 20.20 13.85 19.63
CA LEU A 176 21.50 13.51 19.04
C LEU A 176 22.45 14.71 18.89
N ILE A 177 21.93 15.93 18.70
CA ILE A 177 22.76 17.14 18.60
C ILE A 177 23.22 17.64 19.97
N VAL A 178 22.42 17.38 21.01
CA VAL A 178 22.71 17.84 22.38
C VAL A 178 23.70 16.92 23.10
N ILE A 179 23.83 15.66 22.66
CA ILE A 179 24.81 14.66 23.15
C ILE A 179 26.15 14.86 22.44
#